data_AF-R4VV51-F1
#
_entry.id   AF-R4VV51-F1
#
_cell.length_a   1.000
_cell.length_b   1.000
_cell.length_c   1.000
_cell.angle_alpha   90.00
_cell.angle_beta   90.00
_cell.angle_gamma   90.00
#
_symmetry.space_group_name_H-M   'P 1'
#
loop_
_entity.id
_entity.type
_entity.pdbx_description
1 polymer ?
#
loop_
_entity_poly.entity_id
_entity_poly.type
_entity_poly.pdbx_seq_one_letter_code
_entity_poly.pdbx_strand_id
1 'polypeptide(L)'
;MTTAFDFQRSMIEQTHQMTHETIEAQKTAVNAMADSVATLEQVADQNVELSHEAVHAYLDAIEQVVPEAEFGDVRELVDDGYESAAEFQDETWTAVHEAVEEGVQNFETAADNYGEMVDSSFDTYLQAHEQVEASAEEFEEIDVSAD
;
A
#
# COMPACT_ATOMS: atom_id res chain seq x y z
N MET A 1 33.89 30.24 -8.02
CA MET A 1 32.98 29.58 -7.06
C MET A 1 31.84 28.80 -7.74
N THR A 2 31.40 29.23 -8.92
CA THR A 2 30.29 28.68 -9.71
C THR A 2 30.27 27.14 -9.83
N THR A 3 31.39 26.49 -10.17
CA THR A 3 31.43 25.01 -10.30
C THR A 3 31.08 24.26 -9.00
N ALA A 4 31.36 24.85 -7.82
CA ALA A 4 30.98 24.24 -6.54
C ALA A 4 29.50 24.45 -6.23
N PHE A 5 28.93 25.60 -6.59
CA PHE A 5 27.49 25.89 -6.46
C PHE A 5 26.66 25.03 -7.41
N ASP A 6 27.09 24.85 -8.66
CA ASP A 6 26.45 23.94 -9.63
C ASP A 6 26.40 22.50 -9.11
N PHE A 7 27.50 22.03 -8.53
CA PHE A 7 27.57 20.69 -7.95
C PHE A 7 26.62 20.55 -6.76
N GLN A 8 26.55 21.56 -5.88
CA GLN A 8 25.61 21.58 -4.77
C GLN A 8 24.16 21.54 -5.27
N ARG A 9 23.81 22.38 -6.24
CA ARG A 9 22.48 22.41 -6.86
C ARG A 9 22.09 21.04 -7.43
N SER A 10 22.98 20.39 -8.18
CA SER A 10 22.72 19.03 -8.70
C SER A 10 22.48 17.99 -7.61
N MET A 11 23.25 18.02 -6.50
CA MET A 11 23.04 17.07 -5.39
C MET A 11 21.71 17.31 -4.67
N ILE A 12 21.34 18.58 -4.53
CA ILE A 12 20.09 19.03 -3.91
C ILE A 12 18.92 18.53 -4.78
N GLU A 13 18.91 18.82 -6.08
CA GLU A 13 17.91 18.32 -7.06
C GLU A 13 17.81 16.79 -7.07
N GLN A 14 18.94 16.09 -7.03
CA GLN A 14 18.95 14.63 -6.96
C GLN A 14 18.32 14.07 -5.68
N THR A 15 18.55 14.72 -4.53
CA THR A 15 17.97 14.31 -3.25
C THR A 15 16.45 14.53 -3.24
N HIS A 16 16.00 15.64 -3.83
CA HIS A 16 14.58 15.97 -3.99
C HIS A 16 13.86 14.93 -4.85
N GLN A 17 14.42 14.61 -6.00
CA GLN A 17 13.89 13.57 -6.87
C GLN A 17 13.85 12.20 -6.16
N MET A 18 14.93 11.82 -5.46
CA MET A 18 14.97 10.56 -4.70
C MET A 18 13.89 10.50 -3.61
N THR A 19 13.57 11.63 -2.99
CA THR A 19 12.52 11.71 -1.97
C THR A 19 11.16 11.44 -2.58
N HIS A 20 10.86 12.07 -3.72
CA HIS A 20 9.65 11.81 -4.50
C HIS A 20 9.53 10.35 -4.95
N GLU A 21 10.61 9.80 -5.51
CA GLU A 21 10.65 8.38 -5.93
C GLU A 21 10.42 7.43 -4.74
N THR A 22 10.93 7.78 -3.56
CA THR A 22 10.71 7.00 -2.34
C THR A 22 9.25 7.05 -1.88
N ILE A 23 8.61 8.22 -1.93
CA ILE A 23 7.19 8.39 -1.59
C ILE A 23 6.32 7.55 -2.54
N GLU A 24 6.57 7.62 -3.84
CA GLU A 24 5.84 6.85 -4.85
C GLU A 24 6.07 5.34 -4.70
N ALA A 25 7.29 4.92 -4.36
CA ALA A 25 7.58 3.52 -4.05
C ALA A 25 6.80 3.03 -2.83
N GLN A 26 6.65 3.87 -1.80
CA GLN A 26 5.85 3.54 -0.61
C GLN A 26 4.36 3.44 -0.95
N LYS A 27 3.80 4.38 -1.72
CA LYS A 27 2.41 4.33 -2.20
C LYS A 27 2.15 3.06 -3.02
N THR A 28 3.07 2.70 -3.91
CA THR A 28 3.00 1.46 -4.69
C THR A 28 2.99 0.22 -3.79
N ALA A 29 3.86 0.18 -2.78
CA ALA A 29 3.94 -0.95 -1.85
C ALA A 29 2.66 -1.10 -1.00
N VAL A 30 2.08 0.02 -0.56
CA VAL A 30 0.83 0.03 0.21
C VAL A 30 -0.34 -0.46 -0.65
N ASN A 31 -0.46 0.00 -1.89
CA ASN A 31 -1.47 -0.50 -2.84
C ASN A 31 -1.29 -2.00 -3.11
N ALA A 32 -0.06 -2.48 -3.32
CA ALA A 32 0.19 -3.91 -3.50
C ALA A 32 -0.18 -4.76 -2.26
N MET A 33 0.00 -4.21 -1.05
CA MET A 33 -0.48 -4.86 0.17
C MET A 33 -2.02 -4.89 0.23
N ALA A 34 -2.69 -3.81 -0.17
CA ALA A 34 -4.14 -3.77 -0.25
C ALA A 34 -4.68 -4.81 -1.24
N ASP A 35 -4.10 -4.89 -2.44
CA ASP A 35 -4.46 -5.90 -3.45
C ASP A 35 -4.27 -7.33 -2.94
N SER A 36 -3.31 -7.56 -2.03
CA SER A 36 -3.09 -8.88 -1.43
C SER A 36 -4.25 -9.35 -0.56
N VAL A 37 -5.06 -8.43 -0.02
CA VAL A 37 -6.25 -8.75 0.79
C VAL A 37 -7.29 -9.48 -0.06
N ALA A 38 -7.54 -9.02 -1.29
CA ALA A 38 -8.42 -9.72 -2.23
C ALA A 38 -7.92 -11.14 -2.57
N THR A 39 -6.60 -11.32 -2.62
CA THR A 39 -6.02 -12.66 -2.80
C THR A 39 -6.26 -13.55 -1.58
N LEU A 40 -6.17 -13.00 -0.37
CA LEU A 40 -6.42 -13.73 0.88
C LEU A 40 -7.88 -14.15 1.01
N GLU A 41 -8.82 -13.27 0.67
CA GLU A 41 -10.25 -13.57 0.57
C GLU A 41 -10.51 -14.75 -0.38
N GLN A 42 -9.98 -14.69 -1.61
CA GLN A 42 -10.17 -15.77 -2.58
C GLN A 42 -9.62 -17.12 -2.10
N VAL A 43 -8.51 -17.11 -1.35
CA VAL A 43 -7.95 -18.33 -0.74
C VAL A 43 -8.81 -18.83 0.42
N ALA A 44 -9.40 -17.91 1.20
CA ALA A 44 -10.31 -18.27 2.28
C ALA A 44 -11.57 -18.94 1.73
N ASP A 45 -12.17 -18.39 0.68
CA ASP A 45 -13.37 -18.94 0.04
C ASP A 45 -13.12 -20.35 -0.53
N GLN A 46 -12.02 -20.54 -1.25
CA GLN A 46 -11.61 -21.86 -1.74
C GLN A 46 -11.43 -22.88 -0.59
N ASN A 47 -10.89 -22.47 0.56
CA ASN A 47 -10.73 -23.36 1.71
C ASN A 47 -12.07 -23.74 2.33
N VAL A 48 -13.05 -22.83 2.35
CA VAL A 48 -14.40 -23.10 2.83
C VAL A 48 -15.08 -24.12 1.93
N GLU A 49 -15.05 -23.90 0.61
CA GLU A 49 -15.59 -24.84 -0.38
C GLU A 49 -14.96 -26.23 -0.26
N LEU A 50 -13.62 -26.30 -0.18
CA LEU A 50 -12.91 -27.57 0.00
C LEU A 50 -13.28 -28.28 1.31
N SER A 51 -13.47 -27.53 2.39
CA SER A 51 -13.87 -28.09 3.68
C SER A 51 -15.30 -28.62 3.64
N HIS A 52 -16.20 -27.89 2.98
CA HIS A 52 -17.59 -28.28 2.76
C HIS A 52 -17.68 -29.57 1.95
N GLU A 53 -16.97 -29.64 0.82
CA GLU A 53 -16.88 -30.85 -0.02
C GLU A 53 -16.28 -32.04 0.74
N ALA A 54 -15.25 -31.81 1.56
CA ALA A 54 -14.62 -32.87 2.35
C ALA A 54 -15.57 -33.47 3.40
N VAL A 55 -16.43 -32.65 4.01
CA VAL A 55 -17.46 -33.14 4.94
C VAL A 55 -18.48 -34.01 4.21
N HIS A 56 -18.97 -33.56 3.05
CA HIS A 56 -19.88 -34.36 2.22
C HIS A 56 -19.24 -35.68 1.78
N ALA A 57 -18.01 -35.65 1.30
CA ALA A 57 -17.28 -36.85 0.90
C ALA A 57 -17.08 -37.84 2.07
N TYR A 58 -16.89 -37.33 3.30
CA TYR A 58 -16.80 -38.15 4.49
C TYR A 58 -18.14 -38.84 4.81
N LEU A 59 -19.26 -38.12 4.72
CA LEU A 59 -20.61 -38.68 4.89
C LEU A 59 -20.90 -39.74 3.83
N ASP A 60 -20.57 -39.47 2.56
CA ASP A 60 -20.72 -40.41 1.45
C ASP A 60 -19.91 -41.70 1.64
N ALA A 61 -18.71 -41.60 2.22
CA ALA A 61 -17.88 -42.76 2.54
C ALA A 61 -18.50 -43.64 3.63
N ILE A 62 -19.20 -43.04 4.61
CA ILE A 62 -19.89 -43.79 5.66
C ILE A 62 -21.14 -44.48 5.11
N GLU A 63 -21.94 -43.81 4.29
CA GLU A 63 -23.13 -44.41 3.66
C GLU A 63 -22.78 -45.62 2.78
N GLN A 64 -21.63 -45.61 2.13
CA GLN A 64 -21.12 -46.77 1.38
C GLN A 64 -20.84 -47.99 2.27
N VAL A 65 -20.49 -47.79 3.54
CA VAL A 65 -20.19 -48.85 4.50
C VAL A 65 -21.45 -49.28 5.27
N VAL A 66 -22.36 -48.35 5.54
CA VAL A 66 -23.61 -48.58 6.28
C VAL A 66 -24.79 -47.99 5.49
N PRO A 67 -25.37 -48.74 4.55
CA PRO A 67 -26.41 -48.24 3.65
C PRO A 67 -27.74 -47.89 4.35
N GLU A 68 -27.94 -48.36 5.58
CA GLU A 68 -29.12 -48.03 6.39
C GLU A 68 -28.98 -46.71 7.17
N ALA A 69 -27.79 -46.09 7.15
CA ALA A 69 -27.57 -44.80 7.78
C ALA A 69 -28.12 -43.69 6.86
N GLU A 70 -29.07 -42.90 7.37
CA GLU A 70 -29.59 -41.72 6.69
C GLU A 70 -28.94 -40.46 7.27
N PHE A 71 -28.15 -39.74 6.46
CA PHE A 71 -27.51 -38.49 6.87
C PHE A 71 -28.19 -37.23 6.30
N GLY A 72 -29.42 -37.32 5.81
CA GLY A 72 -30.15 -36.19 5.21
C GLY A 72 -30.18 -34.96 6.11
N ASP A 73 -30.69 -35.11 7.33
CA ASP A 73 -30.76 -34.03 8.33
C ASP A 73 -29.37 -33.50 8.74
N VAL A 74 -28.35 -34.36 8.69
CA VAL A 74 -26.96 -33.98 9.00
C VAL A 74 -26.36 -33.16 7.86
N ARG A 75 -26.63 -33.52 6.61
CA ARG A 75 -26.21 -32.76 5.42
C ARG A 75 -26.87 -31.39 5.41
N GLU A 76 -28.18 -31.33 5.63
CA GLU A 76 -28.92 -30.06 5.69
C GLU A 76 -28.36 -29.15 6.79
N LEU A 77 -28.10 -29.69 7.99
CA LEU A 77 -27.47 -28.91 9.07
C LEU A 77 -26.05 -28.42 8.72
N VAL A 78 -25.27 -29.23 8.02
CA VAL A 78 -23.93 -28.84 7.54
C VAL A 78 -24.05 -27.73 6.51
N ASP A 79 -24.93 -27.88 5.52
CA ASP A 79 -25.15 -26.92 4.45
C ASP A 79 -25.60 -25.57 5.01
N ASP A 80 -26.62 -25.55 5.89
CA ASP A 80 -27.09 -24.35 6.58
C ASP A 80 -25.96 -23.67 7.38
N GLY A 81 -25.11 -24.48 8.02
CA GLY A 81 -23.98 -24.00 8.80
C GLY A 81 -22.90 -23.32 7.95
N TYR A 82 -22.59 -23.90 6.78
CA TYR A 82 -21.65 -23.32 5.83
C TYR A 82 -22.23 -22.08 5.14
N GLU A 83 -23.51 -22.07 4.77
CA GLU A 83 -24.19 -20.91 4.19
C GLU A 83 -24.16 -19.72 5.17
N SER A 84 -24.55 -19.94 6.43
CA SER A 84 -24.50 -18.88 7.44
C SER A 84 -23.07 -18.39 7.72
N ALA A 85 -22.08 -19.28 7.68
CA ALA A 85 -20.68 -18.90 7.82
C ALA A 85 -20.17 -18.10 6.61
N ALA A 86 -20.57 -18.46 5.40
CA ALA A 86 -20.23 -17.75 4.17
C ALA A 86 -20.82 -16.35 4.15
N GLU A 87 -22.08 -16.17 4.54
CA GLU A 87 -22.71 -14.84 4.67
C GLU A 87 -21.94 -13.96 5.67
N PHE A 88 -21.60 -14.50 6.85
CA PHE A 88 -20.82 -13.76 7.84
C PHE A 88 -19.41 -13.41 7.35
N GLN A 89 -18.79 -14.34 6.60
CA GLN A 89 -17.49 -14.13 6.00
C GLN A 89 -17.52 -13.02 4.94
N ASP A 90 -18.52 -12.99 4.06
CA ASP A 90 -18.72 -11.96 3.03
C ASP A 90 -18.89 -10.56 3.66
N GLU A 91 -19.73 -10.45 4.70
CA GLU A 91 -19.88 -9.21 5.47
C GLU A 91 -18.56 -8.76 6.11
N THR A 92 -17.78 -9.71 6.63
CA THR A 92 -16.48 -9.44 7.25
C THR A 92 -15.47 -8.97 6.21
N TRP A 93 -15.38 -9.63 5.05
CA TRP A 93 -14.46 -9.23 3.98
C TRP A 93 -14.82 -7.88 3.40
N THR A 94 -16.11 -7.59 3.21
CA THR A 94 -16.58 -6.25 2.82
C THR A 94 -16.07 -5.18 3.79
N ALA A 95 -16.24 -5.40 5.10
CA ALA A 95 -15.75 -4.45 6.11
C ALA A 95 -14.21 -4.32 6.13
N VAL A 96 -13.49 -5.41 5.87
CA VAL A 96 -12.03 -5.41 5.76
C VAL A 96 -11.57 -4.62 4.54
N HIS A 97 -12.20 -4.82 3.37
CA HIS A 97 -11.89 -4.08 2.15
C HIS A 97 -12.14 -2.59 2.34
N GLU A 98 -13.29 -2.19 2.88
CA GLU A 98 -13.60 -0.79 3.17
C GLU A 98 -12.54 -0.16 4.09
N ALA A 99 -12.15 -0.86 5.16
CA ALA A 99 -11.14 -0.36 6.10
C ALA A 99 -9.74 -0.24 5.46
N VAL A 100 -9.38 -1.17 4.58
CA VAL A 100 -8.12 -1.15 3.86
C VAL A 100 -8.11 -0.03 2.83
N GLU A 101 -9.15 0.12 2.03
CA GLU A 101 -9.31 1.21 1.05
C GLU A 101 -9.24 2.58 1.73
N GLU A 102 -9.95 2.77 2.84
CA GLU A 102 -9.88 3.99 3.63
C GLU A 102 -8.45 4.23 4.16
N GLY A 103 -7.79 3.17 4.64
CA GLY A 103 -6.40 3.24 5.09
C GLY A 103 -5.42 3.66 3.99
N VAL A 104 -5.55 3.08 2.79
CA VAL A 104 -4.75 3.41 1.60
C VAL A 104 -4.97 4.88 1.23
N GLN A 105 -6.23 5.31 1.09
CA GLN A 105 -6.55 6.69 0.73
C GLN A 105 -6.00 7.70 1.74
N ASN A 106 -6.12 7.40 3.04
CA ASN A 106 -5.56 8.24 4.10
C ASN A 106 -4.03 8.30 4.02
N PHE A 107 -3.37 7.16 3.75
CA PHE A 107 -1.93 7.11 3.58
C PHE A 107 -1.47 7.93 2.36
N GLU A 108 -2.11 7.74 1.20
CA GLU A 108 -1.78 8.48 -0.03
C GLU A 108 -1.95 9.98 0.18
N THR A 109 -3.05 10.40 0.81
CA THR A 109 -3.27 11.81 1.14
C THR A 109 -2.16 12.35 2.06
N ALA A 110 -1.74 11.59 3.07
CA ALA A 110 -0.66 12.01 3.96
C ALA A 110 0.70 12.07 3.25
N ALA A 111 0.96 11.11 2.36
CA ALA A 111 2.17 11.02 1.56
C ALA A 111 2.28 12.19 0.56
N ASP A 112 1.17 12.54 -0.11
CA ASP A 112 1.10 13.68 -1.02
C ASP A 112 1.34 15.00 -0.27
N ASN A 113 0.67 15.20 0.88
CA ASN A 113 0.90 16.36 1.74
C ASN A 113 2.36 16.46 2.20
N TYR A 114 3.00 15.33 2.50
CA TYR A 114 4.42 15.30 2.85
C TYR A 114 5.31 15.67 1.65
N GLY A 115 4.99 15.18 0.45
CA GLY A 115 5.66 15.57 -0.80
C GLY A 115 5.59 17.07 -1.06
N GLU A 116 4.40 17.67 -0.95
CA GLU A 116 4.21 19.12 -1.10
C GLU A 116 5.01 19.94 -0.08
N MET A 117 5.10 19.47 1.16
CA MET A 117 5.91 20.12 2.19
C MET A 117 7.40 20.03 1.87
N VAL A 118 7.86 18.89 1.35
CA VAL A 118 9.24 18.71 0.89
C VAL A 118 9.54 19.66 -0.26
N ASP A 119 8.66 19.77 -1.24
CA ASP A 119 8.81 20.69 -2.39
C ASP A 119 8.94 22.14 -1.94
N SER A 120 8.03 22.59 -1.08
CA SER A 120 8.05 23.95 -0.54
C SER A 120 9.33 24.25 0.24
N SER A 121 9.80 23.27 1.04
CA SER A 121 11.05 23.40 1.80
C SER A 121 12.26 23.45 0.87
N PHE A 122 12.23 22.67 -0.21
CA PHE A 122 13.27 22.60 -1.21
C PHE A 122 13.39 23.90 -2.01
N ASP A 123 12.28 24.44 -2.49
CA ASP A 123 12.22 25.72 -3.19
C ASP A 123 12.72 26.88 -2.32
N THR A 124 12.35 26.86 -1.03
CA THR A 124 12.83 27.84 -0.05
C THR A 124 14.35 27.73 0.13
N TYR A 125 14.86 26.51 0.21
CA TYR A 125 16.29 26.24 0.37
C TYR A 125 17.09 26.67 -0.86
N LEU A 126 16.61 26.35 -2.08
CA LEU A 126 17.22 26.79 -3.33
C LEU A 126 17.26 28.32 -3.43
N GLN A 127 16.16 29.02 -3.12
CA GLN A 127 16.14 30.49 -3.12
C GLN A 127 17.15 31.09 -2.13
N ALA A 128 17.33 30.48 -0.97
CA ALA A 128 18.34 30.94 -0.01
C ALA A 128 19.77 30.73 -0.54
N HIS A 129 20.00 29.62 -1.24
CA HIS A 129 21.29 29.29 -1.84
C HIS A 129 21.64 30.22 -3.01
N GLU A 130 20.68 30.50 -3.89
CA GLU A 130 20.83 31.46 -5.00
C GLU A 130 21.14 32.89 -4.49
N GLN A 131 20.55 33.31 -3.37
CA GLN A 131 20.88 34.60 -2.74
C GLN A 131 22.33 34.66 -2.23
N VAL A 132 22.84 33.53 -1.70
CA VAL A 132 24.23 33.43 -1.23
C VAL A 132 25.20 33.43 -2.40
N GLU A 133 24.88 32.72 -3.49
CA GLU A 133 25.66 32.74 -4.72
C GLU A 133 25.76 34.15 -5.29
N ALA A 134 24.63 34.84 -5.46
CA ALA A 134 24.60 36.22 -5.96
C ALA A 134 25.42 37.18 -5.08
N SER A 135 25.35 37.03 -3.75
CA SER A 135 26.16 37.81 -2.82
C SER A 135 27.66 37.53 -2.98
N ALA A 136 28.03 36.25 -3.15
CA ALA A 136 29.42 35.84 -3.32
C ALA A 136 30.02 36.34 -4.65
N GLU A 137 29.24 36.30 -5.73
CA GLU A 137 29.62 36.85 -7.03
C GLU A 137 29.84 38.37 -6.97
N GLU A 138 28.96 39.10 -6.26
CA GLU A 138 29.12 40.56 -6.06
C GLU A 138 30.42 40.89 -5.29
N PHE A 139 30.76 40.10 -4.27
CA PHE A 139 32.04 40.27 -3.54
C PHE A 139 33.26 39.98 -4.42
N GLU A 140 33.21 38.97 -5.29
CA GLU A 140 34.31 38.63 -6.22
C GLU A 140 34.52 39.76 -7.25
N GLU A 141 33.43 40.36 -7.77
CA GLU A 141 33.52 41.48 -8.72
C GLU A 141 34.09 42.76 -8.09
N ILE A 142 33.78 43.02 -6.80
CA ILE A 142 34.36 44.13 -6.03
C ILE A 142 35.85 43.93 -5.77
N ASP A 143 36.30 42.72 -5.45
CA ASP A 143 37.72 42.41 -5.20
C ASP A 143 38.55 42.52 -6.49
N VAL A 144 38.03 42.00 -7.62
CA VAL A 144 38.68 42.08 -8.94
C VAL A 144 38.78 43.52 -9.48
N SER A 145 37.87 44.42 -9.07
CA SER A 145 37.91 45.84 -9.47
C SER A 145 38.76 46.73 -8.55
N ALA A 146 39.25 46.20 -7.42
CA ALA A 146 40.07 46.91 -6.44
C ALA A 146 41.60 46.69 -6.60
N ASP A 147 42.02 45.74 -7.45
CA ASP A 147 43.41 45.45 -7.86
C ASP A 147 43.72 46.00 -9.27
#